data_AF-A0A1R3XH14-F1
#
_entry.id   AF-A0A1R3XH14-F1
#
_cell.length_a   1.000
_cell.length_b   1.000
_cell.length_c   1.000
_cell.angle_alpha   90.00
_cell.angle_beta   90.00
_cell.angle_gamma   90.00
#
_symmetry.space_group_name_H-M   'P 1'
#
loop_
_entity.id
_entity.type
_entity.pdbx_description
1 polymer ?
#
loop_
_entity_poly.entity_id
_entity_poly.type
_entity_poly.pdbx_seq_one_letter_code
_entity_poly.pdbx_strand_id
1 'polypeptide(L)'
;MHPVIVALATTPTPAVTPDESIVTPGPLGFAAIAFIGIAVFFLVWDMLRRIRRGRYREEVNAELDAEEQARAAQRASDIDDEDIDPAAPRR
;
A
#
# COMPACT_ATOMS: atom_id res chain seq x y z
N MET A 1 49.42 -34.11 -47.51
CA MET A 1 50.09 -33.46 -46.36
C MET A 1 49.18 -32.48 -45.60
N HIS A 2 47.84 -32.66 -45.59
CA HIS A 2 46.91 -31.69 -44.98
C HIS A 2 45.96 -32.20 -43.86
N PRO A 3 46.07 -33.42 -43.29
CA PRO A 3 45.13 -33.85 -42.26
C PRO A 3 45.35 -33.17 -40.89
N VAL A 4 46.52 -32.56 -40.68
CA VAL A 4 46.89 -31.98 -39.38
C VAL A 4 46.21 -30.62 -39.13
N ILE A 5 45.91 -29.85 -40.19
CA ILE A 5 45.33 -28.50 -40.03
C ILE A 5 43.82 -28.56 -39.70
N VAL A 6 43.12 -29.61 -40.14
CA VAL A 6 41.69 -29.80 -39.81
C VAL A 6 41.51 -30.23 -38.35
N ALA A 7 42.44 -30.99 -37.79
CA ALA A 7 42.39 -31.41 -36.38
C ALA A 7 42.59 -30.25 -35.38
N LEU A 8 43.25 -29.17 -35.80
CA LEU A 8 43.46 -27.97 -34.97
C LEU A 8 42.27 -27.01 -34.97
N ALA A 9 41.31 -27.17 -35.89
CA ALA A 9 40.13 -26.30 -36.01
C ALA A 9 38.92 -26.82 -35.22
N THR A 10 38.97 -28.04 -34.69
CA THR A 10 37.88 -28.65 -33.91
C THR A 10 38.19 -28.63 -32.42
N THR A 11 38.18 -27.45 -31.81
CA THR A 11 38.14 -27.36 -30.34
C THR A 11 36.74 -27.76 -29.90
N PRO A 12 36.53 -28.87 -29.15
CA PRO A 12 35.22 -29.16 -28.60
C PRO A 12 34.88 -28.05 -27.60
N THR A 13 33.87 -27.24 -27.91
CA THR A 13 33.29 -26.32 -26.93
C THR A 13 32.75 -27.16 -25.78
N PRO A 14 33.20 -26.95 -24.54
CA PRO A 14 32.61 -27.66 -23.41
C PRO A 14 31.14 -27.28 -23.33
N ALA A 15 30.26 -28.25 -23.55
CA ALA A 15 28.85 -28.11 -23.24
C ALA A 15 28.72 -28.13 -21.71
N VAL A 16 28.93 -26.98 -21.07
CA VAL A 16 28.57 -26.78 -19.67
C VAL A 16 27.06 -26.62 -19.64
N THR A 17 26.34 -27.74 -19.68
CA THR A 17 24.93 -27.74 -19.32
C THR A 17 24.89 -27.44 -17.82
N PRO A 18 24.30 -26.32 -17.37
CA PRO A 18 24.17 -26.06 -15.94
C PRO A 18 23.42 -27.23 -15.31
N ASP A 19 23.90 -27.70 -14.16
CA ASP A 19 23.20 -28.71 -13.38
C ASP A 19 21.76 -28.23 -13.13
N GLU A 20 20.78 -29.07 -13.45
CA GLU A 20 19.36 -28.72 -13.40
C GLU A 20 18.91 -28.37 -11.97
N SER A 21 19.61 -28.88 -10.96
CA SER A 21 19.44 -28.51 -9.55
C SER A 21 19.84 -27.06 -9.22
N ILE A 22 20.63 -26.42 -10.09
CA ILE A 22 21.10 -25.04 -9.93
C ILE A 22 20.18 -24.04 -10.65
N VAL A 23 19.53 -24.46 -11.75
CA VAL A 23 18.75 -23.53 -12.61
C VAL A 23 17.24 -23.56 -12.37
N THR A 24 16.72 -24.60 -11.74
CA THR A 24 15.32 -24.61 -11.29
C THR A 24 15.31 -24.70 -9.78
N PRO A 25 14.83 -23.68 -9.04
CA PRO A 25 14.54 -23.87 -7.64
C PRO A 25 13.55 -25.04 -7.57
N GLY A 26 14.00 -26.17 -7.00
CA GLY A 26 13.19 -27.38 -6.95
C GLY A 26 11.86 -27.15 -6.22
N PRO A 27 11.06 -28.20 -5.98
CA PRO A 27 9.73 -28.07 -5.37
C PRO A 27 9.70 -27.20 -4.10
N LEU A 28 10.77 -27.22 -3.30
CA LEU A 28 10.94 -26.37 -2.12
C LEU A 28 11.02 -24.87 -2.44
N GLY A 29 11.77 -24.46 -3.47
CA GLY A 29 11.86 -23.04 -3.83
C GLY A 29 10.57 -22.53 -4.49
N PHE A 30 9.86 -23.38 -5.22
CA PHE A 30 8.52 -23.05 -5.70
C PHE A 30 7.53 -22.87 -4.54
N ALA A 31 7.57 -23.76 -3.54
CA ALA A 31 6.77 -23.63 -2.33
C ALA A 31 7.11 -22.35 -1.55
N ALA A 32 8.38 -21.96 -1.48
CA ALA A 32 8.81 -20.72 -0.83
C ALA A 32 8.23 -19.48 -1.53
N ILE A 33 8.30 -19.40 -2.87
CA ILE A 33 7.71 -18.28 -3.63
C ILE A 33 6.18 -18.28 -3.52
N ALA A 34 5.53 -19.44 -3.58
CA ALA A 34 4.09 -19.56 -3.38
C ALA A 34 3.68 -19.03 -1.99
N PHE A 35 4.43 -19.38 -0.94
CA PHE A 35 4.20 -18.88 0.41
C PHE A 35 4.36 -17.35 0.50
N ILE A 36 5.41 -16.80 -0.11
CA ILE A 36 5.61 -15.34 -0.16
C ILE A 36 4.43 -14.66 -0.88
N GLY A 37 3.98 -15.22 -2.00
CA GLY A 37 2.81 -14.72 -2.73
C GLY A 37 1.54 -14.72 -1.87
N ILE A 38 1.31 -15.78 -1.09
CA ILE A 38 0.20 -15.86 -0.12
C ILE A 38 0.35 -14.79 0.96
N ALA A 39 1.55 -14.63 1.53
CA ALA A 39 1.80 -13.62 2.56
C ALA A 39 1.53 -12.19 2.04
N VAL A 40 1.99 -11.88 0.82
CA VAL A 40 1.70 -10.59 0.17
C VAL A 40 0.21 -10.42 -0.10
N PHE A 41 -0.47 -11.47 -0.56
CA PHE A 41 -1.92 -11.45 -0.76
C PHE A 41 -2.67 -11.16 0.54
N PHE A 42 -2.33 -11.84 1.63
CA PHE A 42 -2.90 -11.57 2.95
C PHE A 42 -2.58 -10.16 3.44
N LEU A 43 -1.39 -9.64 3.16
CA LEU A 43 -1.02 -8.26 3.51
C LEU A 43 -1.90 -7.25 2.76
N VAL A 44 -2.07 -7.41 1.45
CA VAL A 44 -2.94 -6.55 0.65
C VAL A 44 -4.39 -6.67 1.13
N TRP A 45 -4.87 -7.89 1.36
CA TRP A 45 -6.22 -8.10 1.87
C TRP A 45 -6.41 -7.48 3.26
N ASP A 46 -5.44 -7.62 4.16
CA ASP A 46 -5.45 -6.99 5.46
C ASP A 46 -5.48 -5.47 5.34
N MET A 47 -4.63 -4.88 4.50
CA MET A 47 -4.62 -3.44 4.24
C MET A 47 -5.97 -2.97 3.69
N LEU A 48 -6.55 -3.66 2.72
CA LEU A 48 -7.86 -3.35 2.17
C LEU A 48 -8.96 -3.45 3.25
N ARG A 49 -8.92 -4.51 4.06
CA ARG A 49 -9.86 -4.73 5.16
C ARG A 49 -9.68 -3.70 6.28
N ARG A 50 -8.45 -3.25 6.53
CA ARG A 50 -8.09 -2.22 7.50
C ARG A 50 -8.60 -0.86 7.05
N ILE A 51 -8.37 -0.48 5.80
CA ILE A 51 -8.90 0.76 5.21
C ILE A 51 -10.43 0.77 5.32
N ARG A 52 -11.08 -0.33 4.93
CA ARG A 52 -12.54 -0.44 4.97
C ARG A 52 -13.11 -0.39 6.39
N ARG A 53 -12.36 -0.87 7.39
CA ARG A 53 -12.75 -0.82 8.81
C ARG A 53 -12.41 0.53 9.46
N GLY A 54 -11.35 1.21 9.05
CA GLY A 54 -10.87 2.46 9.65
C GLY A 54 -11.65 3.69 9.20
N ARG A 55 -12.01 3.77 7.91
CA ARG A 55 -12.62 4.98 7.35
C ARG A 55 -14.02 5.32 7.88
N TYR A 56 -14.74 4.33 8.41
CA TYR A 56 -16.07 4.56 8.98
C TYR A 56 -16.08 5.42 10.25
N ARG A 57 -14.98 5.47 10.99
CA ARG A 57 -14.95 6.17 12.29
C ARG A 57 -14.36 7.57 12.16
N GLU A 58 -13.39 7.74 11.28
CA GLU A 58 -12.72 9.03 11.06
C GLU A 58 -13.59 9.99 10.24
N GLU A 59 -14.25 9.51 9.18
CA GLU A 59 -15.13 10.36 8.37
C GLU A 59 -16.37 10.79 9.19
N VAL A 60 -16.94 9.91 10.03
CA VAL A 60 -18.08 10.24 10.89
C VAL A 60 -17.71 11.17 12.05
N ASN A 61 -16.58 10.94 12.73
CA ASN A 61 -16.13 11.86 13.78
C ASN A 61 -15.74 13.22 13.21
N ALA A 62 -15.14 13.27 12.02
CA ALA A 62 -14.80 14.54 11.38
C ALA A 62 -16.06 15.36 11.00
N GLU A 63 -17.12 14.70 10.52
CA GLU A 63 -18.42 15.35 10.26
C GLU A 63 -19.05 15.86 11.57
N LEU A 64 -19.05 15.04 12.63
CA LEU A 64 -19.60 15.41 13.94
C LEU A 64 -18.83 16.58 14.59
N ASP A 65 -17.50 16.55 14.54
CA ASP A 65 -16.65 17.63 15.06
C ASP A 65 -16.88 18.93 14.27
N ALA A 66 -17.09 18.85 12.95
CA ALA A 66 -17.40 20.01 12.12
C ALA A 66 -18.79 20.60 12.44
N GLU A 67 -19.80 19.77 12.65
CA GLU A 67 -21.13 20.22 13.08
C GLU A 67 -21.10 20.86 14.49
N GLU A 68 -20.37 20.26 15.43
CA GLU A 68 -20.22 20.82 16.78
C GLU A 68 -19.50 22.17 16.76
N GLN A 69 -18.44 22.32 15.95
CA GLN A 69 -17.75 23.59 15.76
C GLN A 69 -18.65 24.64 15.10
N ALA A 70 -19.44 24.26 14.08
CA ALA A 70 -20.40 25.18 13.45
C ALA A 70 -21.46 25.65 14.46
N ARG A 71 -21.97 24.76 15.31
CA ARG A 71 -22.91 25.12 16.39
C ARG A 71 -22.26 25.97 17.48
N ALA A 72 -20.99 25.74 17.80
CA ALA A 72 -20.25 26.56 18.75
C ALA A 72 -19.99 27.97 18.20
N ALA A 73 -19.64 28.08 16.92
CA ALA A 73 -19.45 29.36 16.23
C ALA A 73 -20.75 30.17 16.14
N GLN A 74 -21.87 29.53 15.81
CA GLN A 74 -23.19 30.19 15.82
C GLN A 74 -23.58 30.70 17.20
N ARG A 75 -23.37 29.89 18.26
CA ARG A 75 -23.61 30.35 19.63
C ARG A 75 -22.70 31.50 20.03
N ALA A 76 -21.44 31.50 19.58
CA ALA A 76 -20.52 32.60 19.86
C ALA A 76 -20.98 33.89 19.14
N SER A 77 -21.42 33.81 17.88
CA SER A 77 -21.95 34.97 17.17
C SER A 77 -23.24 35.51 17.77
N ASP A 78 -24.15 34.63 18.21
CA ASP A 78 -25.41 35.06 18.87
C ASP A 78 -25.13 35.79 20.19
N ILE A 79 -24.13 35.35 20.96
CA ILE A 79 -23.73 36.00 22.22
C ILE A 79 -23.07 37.34 21.96
N ASP A 80 -22.19 37.42 20.95
CA ASP A 80 -21.53 38.68 20.58
C ASP A 80 -22.54 39.73 20.09
N ASP A 81 -23.56 39.34 19.30
CA ASP A 81 -24.63 40.25 18.87
C ASP A 81 -25.49 40.76 20.05
N GLU A 82 -25.74 39.94 21.07
CA GLU A 82 -26.47 40.33 22.29
C GLU A 82 -25.66 41.33 23.15
N ASP A 83 -24.33 41.19 23.22
CA ASP A 83 -23.44 42.12 23.94
C ASP A 83 -23.23 43.44 23.18
N ILE A 84 -23.39 43.45 21.85
CA ILE A 84 -23.26 44.64 20.97
C ILE A 84 -24.54 45.48 20.92
N ASP A 85 -25.67 45.04 21.47
CA ASP A 85 -26.88 45.87 21.65
C ASP A 85 -26.94 46.48 23.07
N PRO A 86 -26.20 47.58 23.37
CA PRO A 86 -26.39 48.34 24.58
C PRO A 86 -27.68 49.15 24.45
N ALA A 87 -28.78 48.52 24.81
CA ALA A 87 -30.10 49.13 24.98
C ALA A 87 -30.72 49.71 23.70
N ALA A 88 -31.53 48.88 23.04
CA ALA A 88 -32.68 49.35 22.27
C ALA A 88 -33.42 50.48 23.03
N PRO A 89 -33.58 51.68 22.43
CA PRO A 89 -34.14 52.84 23.12
C PRO A 89 -35.62 52.60 23.45
N ARG A 90 -35.93 52.45 24.73
CA ARG A 90 -37.31 52.50 25.23
C ARG A 90 -37.79 53.95 25.24
N ARG A 91 -38.45 54.32 24.13
CA ARG A 91 -39.46 55.39 23.97
C ARG A 91 -39.08 56.83 24.29
#